data_AF-A0A5C3QT00-F1
#
_entry.id   AF-A0A5C3QT00-F1
#
_cell.length_a   1.000
_cell.length_b   1.000
_cell.length_c   1.000
_cell.angle_alpha   90.00
_cell.angle_beta   90.00
_cell.angle_gamma   90.00
#
_symmetry.space_group_name_H-M   'P 1'
#
loop_
_entity.id
_entity.type
_entity.pdbx_description
1 polymer ?
#
loop_
_entity_poly.entity_id
_entity_poly.type
_entity_poly.pdbx_seq_one_letter_code
_entity_poly.pdbx_strand_id
1 'polypeptide(L)'
;MVQTSGSTIAESFFSLVSAAVGRRSSLASLCLGYIRDSRIEPTLFSTANGVGESTKAALGRKSNADAELFIYFDNADDSTINLRDFFPRSDNARILITTRLRDSQRNYGSGRNSAIHLGALTEDESVKLLTLTADIDPDVPQEGSISNLIQELHCLPLAIVQAGAAIFKSQWSVDEYLQQFLLLRTSLMDGKLD
;
A
#
# COMPACT_ATOMS: atom_id res chain seq x y z
N MET A 1 -20.38 -29.40 4.22
CA MET A 1 -18.95 -29.23 4.59
C MET A 1 -18.39 -28.21 3.60
N VAL A 2 -18.32 -26.94 4.00
CA VAL A 2 -18.04 -25.81 3.09
C VAL A 2 -16.54 -25.52 3.15
N GLN A 3 -15.85 -25.74 2.04
CA GLN A 3 -14.50 -25.20 1.79
C GLN A 3 -14.65 -23.73 1.39
N THR A 4 -14.06 -22.83 2.15
CA THR A 4 -13.86 -21.42 1.77
C THR A 4 -12.44 -21.24 1.26
N SER A 5 -12.31 -21.00 -0.05
CA SER A 5 -11.07 -20.66 -0.75
C SER A 5 -10.69 -19.18 -0.52
N GLY A 6 -9.65 -18.95 0.27
CA GLY A 6 -9.11 -17.63 0.60
C GLY A 6 -8.07 -17.12 -0.42
N SER A 7 -8.43 -17.01 -1.70
CA SER A 7 -7.50 -16.52 -2.75
C SER A 7 -8.07 -15.42 -3.66
N THR A 8 -9.26 -14.87 -3.39
CA THR A 8 -9.99 -14.08 -4.39
C THR A 8 -9.72 -12.56 -4.34
N ILE A 9 -9.18 -12.00 -3.26
CA ILE A 9 -9.13 -10.53 -3.08
C ILE A 9 -7.92 -9.89 -3.77
N ALA A 10 -6.72 -10.50 -3.69
CA ALA A 10 -5.51 -9.96 -4.32
C ALA A 10 -5.53 -10.10 -5.85
N GLU A 11 -6.01 -11.25 -6.35
CA GLU A 11 -6.25 -11.51 -7.78
C GLU A 11 -7.31 -10.55 -8.36
N SER A 12 -8.38 -10.26 -7.58
CA SER A 12 -9.39 -9.27 -7.99
C SER A 12 -8.81 -7.85 -8.08
N PHE A 13 -7.88 -7.49 -7.21
CA PHE A 13 -7.27 -6.15 -7.22
C PHE A 13 -6.33 -5.97 -8.42
N PHE A 14 -5.51 -6.97 -8.71
CA PHE A 14 -4.62 -6.95 -9.88
C PHE A 14 -5.39 -7.01 -11.20
N SER A 15 -6.48 -7.79 -11.25
CA SER A 15 -7.40 -7.85 -12.38
C SER A 15 -8.17 -6.54 -12.59
N LEU A 16 -8.56 -5.84 -11.52
CA LEU A 16 -9.23 -4.53 -11.61
C LEU A 16 -8.31 -3.46 -12.22
N VAL A 17 -7.04 -3.45 -11.80
CA VAL A 17 -6.02 -2.51 -12.31
C VAL A 17 -5.66 -2.83 -13.76
N SER A 18 -5.59 -4.12 -14.13
CA SER A 18 -5.26 -4.55 -15.50
C SER A 18 -6.46 -4.40 -16.46
N ALA A 19 -7.70 -4.62 -15.98
CA ALA A 19 -8.92 -4.42 -16.76
C ALA A 19 -9.17 -2.94 -17.11
N ALA A 20 -8.75 -2.01 -16.25
CA ALA A 20 -8.81 -0.57 -16.51
C ALA A 20 -7.89 -0.14 -17.68
N VAL A 21 -6.88 -0.95 -18.03
CA VAL A 21 -5.95 -0.69 -19.13
C VAL A 21 -6.41 -1.33 -20.46
N GLY A 22 -7.35 -2.27 -20.44
CA GLY A 22 -7.50 -3.24 -21.53
C GLY A 22 -8.75 -3.24 -22.41
N ARG A 23 -9.87 -2.59 -22.09
CA ARG A 23 -11.10 -2.71 -22.92
C ARG A 23 -11.82 -1.39 -23.19
N ARG A 24 -11.85 -1.03 -24.47
CA ARG A 24 -12.63 0.05 -25.09
C ARG A 24 -14.13 -0.24 -24.96
N SER A 25 -14.84 0.49 -24.11
CA SER A 25 -16.17 1.07 -24.38
C SER A 25 -16.79 1.67 -23.10
N SER A 26 -17.12 2.96 -23.14
CA SER A 26 -17.82 3.77 -22.13
C SER A 26 -17.04 4.08 -20.83
N LEU A 27 -16.04 4.97 -20.94
CA LEU A 27 -15.20 5.44 -19.84
C LEU A 27 -15.90 6.55 -19.02
N ALA A 28 -16.36 6.21 -17.82
CA ALA A 28 -16.51 7.19 -16.75
C ALA A 28 -15.11 7.73 -16.39
N SER A 29 -15.00 9.05 -16.27
CA SER A 29 -13.73 9.76 -16.12
C SER A 29 -13.02 9.38 -14.81
N LEU A 30 -11.93 8.62 -14.90
CA LEU A 30 -11.06 8.31 -13.78
C LEU A 30 -10.18 9.54 -13.47
N CYS A 31 -10.53 10.32 -12.43
CA CYS A 31 -9.68 11.42 -11.96
C CYS A 31 -8.67 10.89 -10.94
N LEU A 32 -7.45 10.63 -11.40
CA LEU A 32 -6.33 10.16 -10.57
C LEU A 32 -5.61 11.37 -9.95
N GLY A 33 -5.78 11.58 -8.64
CA GLY A 33 -4.92 12.47 -7.86
C GLY A 33 -3.82 11.65 -7.18
N TYR A 34 -2.56 12.08 -7.27
CA TYR A 34 -1.44 11.49 -6.53
C TYR A 34 -0.85 12.56 -5.60
N ILE A 35 -0.56 12.20 -4.35
CA ILE A 35 0.15 13.08 -3.40
C ILE A 35 1.52 12.44 -3.15
N ARG A 36 2.59 13.19 -3.43
CA ARG A 36 3.98 12.82 -3.11
C ARG A 36 4.68 14.00 -2.45
N ASP A 37 5.39 13.73 -1.35
CA ASP A 37 6.27 14.70 -0.66
C ASP A 37 5.63 16.07 -0.34
N SER A 38 4.42 16.06 0.24
CA SER A 38 3.71 17.28 0.68
C SER A 38 3.52 18.32 -0.43
N ARG A 39 3.62 17.92 -1.70
CA ARG A 39 3.29 18.72 -2.87
C ARG A 39 2.17 18.01 -3.62
N ILE A 40 1.09 18.74 -3.89
CA ILE A 40 0.05 18.25 -4.79
C ILE A 40 0.57 18.46 -6.21
N GLU A 41 1.15 17.42 -6.79
CA GLU A 41 1.47 17.41 -8.21
C GLU A 41 0.20 17.02 -8.98
N PRO A 42 -0.39 17.93 -9.78
CA PRO A 42 -1.58 17.61 -10.56
C PRO A 42 -1.16 16.71 -11.73
N THR A 43 -1.21 15.39 -11.56
CA THR A 43 -1.33 14.49 -12.72
C THR A 43 -2.73 14.58 -13.28
N LEU A 44 -2.92 15.67 -14.02
CA LEU A 44 -3.96 15.87 -15.00
C LEU A 44 -3.72 14.83 -16.11
N PHE A 45 -4.56 13.81 -16.25
CA PHE A 45 -4.82 13.30 -17.60
C PHE A 45 -5.64 14.38 -18.31
N SER A 46 -4.92 15.38 -18.85
CA SER A 46 -5.50 16.40 -19.70
C SER A 46 -5.82 15.79 -21.05
N THR A 47 -7.09 15.81 -21.40
CA THR A 47 -7.50 16.36 -22.69
C THR A 47 -8.60 17.36 -22.33
N ALA A 48 -8.47 18.69 -22.43
CA ALA A 48 -7.52 19.53 -23.13
C ALA A 48 -7.40 20.88 -22.39
N ASN A 49 -6.28 21.56 -22.66
CA ASN A 49 -6.06 23.01 -22.57
C ASN A 49 -5.90 23.63 -21.17
N GLY A 50 -4.64 23.77 -20.77
CA GLY A 50 -4.16 25.00 -20.13
C GLY A 50 -3.94 24.94 -18.62
N VAL A 51 -2.65 24.88 -18.25
CA VAL A 51 -2.00 25.68 -17.20
C VAL A 51 -2.71 25.79 -15.84
N GLY A 52 -2.15 25.11 -14.84
CA GLY A 52 -1.62 25.78 -13.64
C GLY A 52 -2.57 26.55 -12.71
N GLU A 53 -3.89 26.34 -12.74
CA GLU A 53 -4.80 26.90 -11.74
C GLU A 53 -5.33 25.81 -10.80
N SER A 54 -4.85 25.88 -9.55
CA SER A 54 -5.33 25.28 -8.30
C SER A 54 -6.06 23.93 -8.41
N THR A 55 -5.56 22.91 -7.70
CA THR A 55 -6.29 21.66 -7.44
C THR A 55 -7.72 21.91 -6.94
N LYS A 56 -7.95 23.02 -6.23
CA LYS A 56 -9.27 23.54 -5.83
C LYS A 56 -10.17 23.94 -7.02
N ALA A 57 -9.59 24.48 -8.09
CA ALA A 57 -10.27 24.81 -9.34
C ALA A 57 -10.49 23.57 -10.24
N ALA A 58 -9.58 22.59 -10.19
CA ALA A 58 -9.80 21.29 -10.84
C ALA A 58 -10.97 20.51 -10.20
N LEU A 59 -11.09 20.56 -8.87
CA LEU A 59 -12.25 20.04 -8.11
C LEU A 59 -13.53 20.86 -8.31
N GLY A 60 -13.40 22.13 -8.73
CA GLY A 60 -14.54 23.03 -8.98
C GLY A 60 -15.15 22.89 -10.38
N ARG A 61 -14.51 22.19 -11.33
CA ARG A 61 -15.03 22.05 -12.69
C ARG A 61 -15.78 20.71 -12.88
N LYS A 62 -17.10 20.88 -13.06
CA LYS A 62 -18.15 19.89 -13.40
C LYS A 62 -18.64 19.00 -12.27
N SER A 63 -19.30 19.60 -11.28
CA SER A 63 -20.52 19.01 -10.70
C SER A 63 -21.70 19.17 -11.68
N ASN A 64 -21.56 18.62 -12.89
CA ASN A 64 -22.60 18.61 -13.90
C ASN A 64 -22.55 17.26 -14.63
N ALA A 65 -22.81 16.19 -13.89
CA ALA A 65 -23.17 14.87 -14.38
C ALA A 65 -23.44 13.98 -13.15
N ASP A 66 -24.45 13.12 -13.23
CA ASP A 66 -24.73 12.00 -12.31
C ASP A 66 -23.59 10.93 -12.28
N ALA A 67 -22.35 11.33 -12.59
CA ALA A 67 -21.22 10.43 -12.70
C ALA A 67 -20.64 10.13 -11.31
N GLU A 68 -20.45 8.85 -11.04
CA GLU A 68 -19.73 8.37 -9.87
C GLU A 68 -18.24 8.71 -9.97
N LEU A 69 -17.69 9.32 -8.92
CA LEU A 69 -16.30 9.74 -8.82
C LEU A 69 -15.57 8.88 -7.79
N PHE A 70 -14.36 8.42 -8.13
CA PHE A 70 -13.46 7.76 -7.18
C PHE A 70 -12.18 8.59 -7.01
N ILE A 71 -11.84 8.96 -5.78
CA ILE A 71 -10.66 9.76 -5.44
C ILE A 71 -9.78 8.96 -4.48
N TYR A 72 -8.48 8.95 -4.74
CA TYR A 72 -7.48 8.32 -3.88
C TYR A 72 -6.49 9.36 -3.37
N PHE A 73 -6.30 9.42 -2.06
CA PHE A 73 -5.27 10.22 -1.41
C PHE A 73 -4.20 9.28 -0.86
N ASP A 74 -3.02 9.30 -1.49
CA ASP A 74 -1.89 8.48 -1.05
C ASP A 74 -1.05 9.20 0.00
N ASN A 75 -0.60 8.48 1.04
CA ASN A 75 0.34 8.98 2.05
C ASN A 75 -0.02 10.36 2.63
N ALA A 76 -1.30 10.56 2.98
CA ALA A 76 -1.81 11.80 3.53
C ALA A 76 -1.40 11.96 5.01
N ASP A 77 -0.10 12.18 5.23
CA ASP A 77 0.54 12.10 6.55
C ASP A 77 0.80 13.48 7.18
N ASP A 78 0.56 14.55 6.43
CA ASP A 78 0.73 15.92 6.92
C ASP A 78 -0.52 16.35 7.70
N SER A 79 -0.39 16.42 9.02
CA SER A 79 -1.49 16.81 9.92
C SER A 79 -1.87 18.28 9.84
N THR A 80 -1.06 19.12 9.17
CA THR A 80 -1.36 20.55 8.96
C THR A 80 -2.35 20.76 7.81
N ILE A 81 -2.53 19.75 6.95
CA ILE A 81 -3.41 19.82 5.78
C ILE A 81 -4.79 19.25 6.12
N ASN A 82 -5.83 20.07 5.96
CA ASN A 82 -7.22 19.60 6.06
C ASN A 82 -7.69 19.01 4.73
N LEU A 83 -7.77 17.67 4.63
CA LEU A 83 -8.15 16.99 3.39
C LEU A 83 -9.58 17.33 2.91
N ARG A 84 -10.48 17.76 3.81
CA ARG A 84 -11.86 18.14 3.43
C ARG A 84 -11.91 19.29 2.44
N ASP A 85 -10.89 20.15 2.41
CA ASP A 85 -10.79 21.26 1.47
C ASP A 85 -10.64 20.79 0.01
N PHE A 86 -10.29 19.51 -0.17
CA PHE A 86 -10.13 18.85 -1.46
C PHE A 86 -11.24 17.84 -1.77
N PHE A 87 -12.28 17.76 -0.94
CA PHE A 87 -13.40 16.86 -1.21
C PHE A 87 -14.36 17.49 -2.23
N PRO A 88 -14.87 16.70 -3.19
CA PRO A 88 -15.85 17.18 -4.14
C PRO A 88 -17.16 17.48 -3.43
N ARG A 89 -17.91 18.46 -3.94
CA ARG A 89 -19.29 18.74 -3.50
C ARG A 89 -20.28 17.85 -4.25
N SER A 90 -20.14 16.53 -4.08
CA SER A 90 -20.97 15.52 -4.74
C SER A 90 -21.20 14.34 -3.80
N ASP A 91 -22.45 13.88 -3.73
CA ASP A 91 -22.82 12.66 -2.98
C ASP A 91 -22.40 11.38 -3.72
N ASN A 92 -22.03 11.49 -5.00
CA ASN A 92 -21.61 10.37 -5.84
C ASN A 92 -20.08 10.17 -5.81
N ALA A 93 -19.39 10.66 -4.77
CA ALA A 93 -17.95 10.53 -4.62
C ALA A 93 -17.56 9.46 -3.59
N ARG A 94 -16.70 8.54 -3.99
CA ARG A 94 -16.04 7.56 -3.13
C ARG A 94 -14.58 7.97 -2.95
N ILE A 95 -14.15 8.10 -1.70
CA ILE A 95 -12.81 8.59 -1.36
C ILE A 95 -12.08 7.51 -0.56
N LEU A 96 -10.88 7.15 -1.00
CA LEU A 96 -9.96 6.27 -0.28
C LEU A 96 -8.73 7.08 0.14
N ILE A 97 -8.33 6.97 1.40
CA ILE A 97 -7.19 7.69 1.97
C ILE A 97 -6.25 6.67 2.60
N THR A 98 -4.97 6.68 2.22
CA THR A 98 -3.90 6.00 2.96
C THR A 98 -3.13 7.03 3.77
N THR A 99 -2.86 6.70 5.04
CA THR A 99 -2.22 7.62 5.99
C THR A 99 -1.68 6.86 7.19
N ARG A 100 -0.61 7.37 7.78
CA ARG A 100 -0.02 6.95 9.06
C ARG A 100 -0.64 7.68 10.26
N LEU A 101 -1.45 8.71 10.02
CA LEU A 101 -2.13 9.48 11.07
C LEU A 101 -3.32 8.68 11.63
N ARG A 102 -3.18 8.22 12.88
CA ARG A 102 -4.19 7.39 13.56
C ARG A 102 -5.54 8.07 13.73
N ASP A 103 -5.55 9.40 13.88
CA ASP A 103 -6.77 10.18 14.09
C ASP A 103 -7.53 10.52 12.80
N SER A 104 -7.00 10.16 11.62
CA SER A 104 -7.61 10.46 10.32
C SER A 104 -9.01 9.87 10.16
N GLN A 105 -9.31 8.71 10.76
CA GLN A 105 -10.66 8.16 10.75
C GLN A 105 -11.68 9.11 11.39
N ARG A 106 -11.33 9.75 12.51
CA ARG A 106 -12.21 10.69 13.20
C ARG A 106 -12.45 11.95 12.36
N ASN A 107 -11.43 12.39 11.62
CA ASN A 107 -11.48 13.63 10.87
C ASN A 107 -12.16 13.48 9.50
N TYR A 108 -11.97 12.33 8.85
CA TYR A 108 -12.32 12.12 7.44
C TYR A 108 -13.21 10.90 7.17
N GLY A 109 -13.40 10.01 8.14
CA GLY A 109 -14.17 8.78 7.97
C GLY A 109 -15.68 9.00 7.91
N SER A 110 -16.36 8.23 7.06
CA SER A 110 -17.82 8.21 6.96
C SER A 110 -18.51 7.40 8.07
N GLY A 111 -17.76 6.84 9.03
CA GLY A 111 -18.33 6.11 10.16
C GLY A 111 -17.33 5.25 10.93
N ARG A 112 -17.82 4.47 11.89
CA ARG A 112 -17.00 3.60 12.75
C ARG A 112 -16.24 2.50 11.98
N ASN A 113 -16.72 2.11 10.81
CA ASN A 113 -16.13 1.04 10.00
C ASN A 113 -15.49 1.58 8.70
N SER A 114 -15.21 2.88 8.62
CA SER A 114 -14.65 3.52 7.43
C SER A 114 -13.11 3.53 7.39
N ALA A 115 -12.45 2.79 8.29
CA ALA A 115 -11.00 2.69 8.33
C ALA A 115 -10.57 1.23 8.47
N ILE A 116 -9.47 0.90 7.81
CA ILE A 116 -8.77 -0.37 7.95
C ILE A 116 -7.42 -0.05 8.56
N HIS A 117 -7.13 -0.61 9.73
CA HIS A 117 -5.83 -0.47 10.35
C HIS A 117 -4.91 -1.59 9.86
N LEU A 118 -3.86 -1.19 9.15
CA LEU A 118 -2.83 -2.11 8.69
C LEU A 118 -1.79 -2.27 9.79
N GLY A 119 -1.63 -3.51 10.27
CA GLY A 119 -0.65 -3.88 11.28
C GLY A 119 0.42 -4.83 10.72
N ALA A 120 1.16 -5.44 11.63
CA ALA A 120 2.00 -6.60 11.29
C ALA A 120 1.12 -7.75 10.80
N LEU A 121 1.70 -8.61 9.96
CA LEU A 121 1.07 -9.85 9.53
C LEU A 121 0.95 -10.84 10.69
N THR A 122 0.06 -11.81 10.55
CA THR A 122 0.11 -13.01 11.39
C THR A 122 1.39 -13.81 11.12
N GLU A 123 1.80 -14.68 12.03
CA GLU A 123 2.95 -15.56 11.81
C GLU A 123 2.76 -16.43 10.56
N ASP A 124 1.58 -17.03 10.36
CA ASP A 124 1.26 -17.84 9.20
C ASP A 124 1.35 -17.06 7.87
N GLU A 125 0.84 -15.83 7.84
CA GLU A 125 0.97 -14.95 6.67
C GLU A 125 2.43 -14.55 6.43
N SER A 126 3.20 -14.36 7.50
CA SER A 126 4.62 -14.00 7.43
C SER A 126 5.46 -15.15 6.89
N VAL A 127 5.22 -16.38 7.35
CA VAL A 127 5.86 -17.59 6.82
C VAL A 127 5.58 -17.71 5.33
N LYS A 128 4.30 -17.62 4.93
CA LYS A 128 3.90 -17.70 3.51
C LYS A 128 4.58 -16.64 2.67
N LEU A 129 4.63 -15.39 3.15
CA LEU A 129 5.25 -14.29 2.43
C LEU A 129 6.77 -14.47 2.31
N LEU A 130 7.44 -14.91 3.36
CA LEU A 130 8.88 -15.18 3.34
C LEU A 130 9.20 -16.33 2.38
N THR A 131 8.51 -17.47 2.50
CA THR A 131 8.70 -18.64 1.63
C THR A 131 8.50 -18.27 0.16
N LEU A 132 7.46 -17.49 -0.14
CA LEU A 132 7.19 -17.00 -1.50
C LEU A 132 8.29 -16.08 -2.04
N THR A 133 8.76 -15.13 -1.22
CA THR A 133 9.72 -14.10 -1.68
C THR A 133 11.16 -14.59 -1.69
N ALA A 134 11.48 -15.59 -0.87
CA ALA A 134 12.78 -16.25 -0.81
C ALA A 134 12.91 -17.44 -1.77
N ASP A 135 11.82 -17.85 -2.45
CA ASP A 135 11.75 -19.06 -3.28
C ASP A 135 12.20 -20.31 -2.53
N ILE A 136 11.76 -20.44 -1.28
CA ILE A 136 12.10 -21.58 -0.42
C ILE A 136 11.21 -22.76 -0.79
N ASP A 137 11.83 -23.91 -1.05
CA ASP A 137 11.12 -25.17 -1.23
C ASP A 137 10.42 -25.58 0.09
N PRO A 138 9.08 -25.70 0.10
CA PRO A 138 8.33 -26.09 1.30
C PRO A 138 8.65 -27.51 1.79
N ASP A 139 9.22 -28.37 0.94
CA ASP A 139 9.58 -29.74 1.30
C ASP A 139 10.93 -29.82 2.03
N VAL A 140 11.71 -28.73 2.04
CA VAL A 140 12.99 -28.65 2.76
C VAL A 140 12.74 -28.17 4.21
N PRO A 141 13.09 -28.96 5.24
CA PRO A 141 12.97 -28.54 6.63
C PRO A 141 13.83 -27.31 6.93
N GLN A 142 13.23 -26.28 7.53
CA GLN A 142 13.90 -25.01 7.87
C GLN A 142 14.08 -24.83 9.39
N GLU A 143 14.28 -25.94 10.13
CA GLU A 143 14.58 -26.08 11.58
C GLU A 143 14.29 -24.87 12.52
N GLY A 144 13.12 -24.24 12.40
CA GLY A 144 12.76 -23.05 13.20
C GLY A 144 13.39 -21.71 12.75
N SER A 145 14.34 -21.73 11.81
CA SER A 145 15.04 -20.57 11.25
C SER A 145 14.09 -19.52 10.67
N ILE A 146 13.04 -19.98 9.95
CA ILE A 146 11.97 -19.11 9.43
C ILE A 146 11.26 -18.38 10.56
N SER A 147 10.89 -19.09 11.63
CA SER A 147 10.16 -18.52 12.76
C SER A 147 10.99 -17.44 13.47
N ASN A 148 12.26 -17.75 13.73
CA ASN A 148 13.20 -16.80 14.32
C ASN A 148 13.34 -15.54 13.46
N LEU A 149 13.49 -15.70 12.14
CA LEU A 149 13.64 -14.57 11.25
C LEU A 149 12.38 -13.68 11.21
N ILE A 150 11.18 -14.25 11.06
CA ILE A 150 9.96 -13.44 11.00
C ILE A 150 9.68 -12.70 12.32
N GLN A 151 10.07 -13.29 13.46
CA GLN A 151 9.99 -12.65 14.77
C GLN A 151 10.96 -11.47 14.86
N GLU A 152 12.21 -11.64 14.41
CA GLU A 152 13.21 -10.56 14.36
C GLU A 152 12.82 -9.45 13.37
N LEU A 153 12.05 -9.76 12.33
CA LEU A 153 11.47 -8.80 11.39
C LEU A 153 10.11 -8.25 11.83
N HIS A 154 9.65 -8.60 13.04
CA HIS A 154 8.40 -8.15 13.65
C HIS A 154 7.16 -8.38 12.79
N CYS A 155 7.18 -9.44 11.95
CA CYS A 155 6.10 -9.75 11.01
C CYS A 155 5.70 -8.56 10.10
N LEU A 156 6.63 -7.63 9.84
CA LEU A 156 6.36 -6.48 8.99
C LEU A 156 6.46 -6.89 7.51
N PRO A 157 5.38 -6.75 6.70
CA PRO A 157 5.38 -7.24 5.32
C PRO A 157 6.56 -6.72 4.49
N LEU A 158 6.89 -5.43 4.63
CA LEU A 158 7.99 -4.81 3.89
C LEU A 158 9.34 -5.42 4.28
N ALA A 159 9.59 -5.62 5.57
CA ALA A 159 10.84 -6.19 6.06
C ALA A 159 11.00 -7.66 5.61
N ILE A 160 9.91 -8.43 5.62
CA ILE A 160 9.88 -9.81 5.15
C ILE A 160 10.17 -9.89 3.64
N VAL A 161 9.51 -9.07 2.82
CA VAL A 161 9.76 -9.04 1.37
C VAL A 161 11.21 -8.68 1.06
N GLN A 162 11.77 -7.71 1.79
CA GLN A 162 13.17 -7.32 1.64
C GLN A 162 14.12 -8.46 2.02
N ALA A 163 13.87 -9.14 3.14
CA ALA A 163 14.66 -10.28 3.58
C ALA A 163 14.57 -11.45 2.59
N GLY A 164 13.37 -11.83 2.17
CA GLY A 164 13.17 -12.90 1.20
C GLY A 164 13.86 -12.60 -0.13
N ALA A 165 13.73 -11.37 -0.66
CA ALA A 165 14.44 -10.97 -1.86
C ALA A 165 15.97 -11.01 -1.71
N ALA A 166 16.50 -10.68 -0.52
CA ALA A 166 17.94 -10.74 -0.24
C ALA A 166 18.44 -12.19 -0.12
N ILE A 167 17.69 -13.06 0.56
CA ILE A 167 17.93 -14.51 0.66
C ILE A 167 18.00 -15.11 -0.75
N PHE A 168 16.96 -14.85 -1.56
CA PHE A 168 16.90 -15.34 -2.94
C PHE A 168 18.08 -14.84 -3.79
N LYS A 169 18.37 -13.53 -3.78
CA LYS A 169 19.44 -12.97 -4.62
C LYS A 169 20.84 -13.39 -4.19
N SER A 170 21.06 -13.54 -2.90
CA SER A 170 22.39 -13.87 -2.35
C SER A 170 22.62 -15.38 -2.30
N GLN A 171 21.57 -16.18 -2.58
CA GLN A 171 21.58 -17.64 -2.43
C GLN A 171 22.00 -18.06 -1.01
N TRP A 172 21.61 -17.25 -0.02
CA TRP A 172 21.82 -17.55 1.39
C TRP A 172 20.71 -18.47 1.89
N SER A 173 21.04 -19.30 2.87
CA SER A 173 20.04 -19.91 3.73
C SER A 173 19.37 -18.84 4.61
N VAL A 174 18.21 -19.19 5.17
CA VAL A 174 17.49 -18.32 6.12
C VAL A 174 18.36 -18.00 7.34
N ASP A 175 19.12 -18.98 7.84
CA ASP A 175 20.01 -18.80 8.98
C ASP A 175 21.20 -17.89 8.67
N GLU A 176 21.82 -18.04 7.50
CA GLU A 176 22.91 -17.15 7.07
C GLU A 176 22.42 -15.71 7.00
N TYR A 177 21.25 -15.46 6.40
CA TYR A 177 20.66 -14.13 6.38
C TYR A 177 20.39 -13.61 7.79
N LEU A 178 19.78 -14.42 8.65
CA LEU A 178 19.47 -14.03 10.03
C LEU A 178 20.74 -13.65 10.81
N GLN A 179 21.81 -14.42 10.69
CA GLN A 179 23.09 -14.10 11.32
C GLN A 179 23.66 -12.77 10.82
N GLN A 180 23.68 -12.55 9.50
CA GLN A 180 24.16 -11.29 8.93
C GLN A 180 23.32 -10.10 9.35
N PHE A 181 21.99 -10.26 9.38
CA PHE A 181 21.06 -9.24 9.86
C PHE A 181 21.35 -8.84 11.31
N LEU A 182 21.53 -9.81 12.21
CA LEU A 182 21.83 -9.57 13.62
C LEU A 182 23.19 -8.91 13.84
N LEU A 183 24.21 -9.32 13.08
CA LEU A 183 25.54 -8.71 13.12
C LEU A 183 25.50 -7.25 12.67
N LEU A 184 24.85 -6.97 11.53
CA LEU A 184 24.69 -5.62 11.01
C LEU A 184 23.91 -4.73 11.99
N ARG A 185 22.80 -5.24 12.53
CA ARG A 185 22.01 -4.53 13.55
C ARG A 185 22.87 -4.15 14.74
N THR A 186 23.62 -5.10 15.29
CA THR A 186 24.49 -4.84 16.45
C THR A 186 25.56 -3.80 16.12
N SER A 187 26.19 -3.92 14.95
CA SER A 187 27.21 -2.98 14.51
C SER A 187 26.69 -1.54 14.33
N LEU A 188 25.48 -1.40 13.77
CA LEU A 188 24.80 -0.12 13.62
C LEU A 188 24.42 0.50 14.98
N MET A 189 24.02 -0.32 15.95
CA MET A 189 23.68 0.14 17.31
C MET A 189 24.92 0.49 18.13
N ASP A 190 26.04 -0.19 17.88
CA ASP A 190 27.33 0.07 18.54
C ASP A 190 28.10 1.25 17.94
N GLY A 191 27.63 1.84 16.83
CA GLY A 191 28.32 2.93 16.13
C GLY A 191 29.66 2.54 15.51
N LYS A 192 29.87 1.25 15.21
CA LYS A 192 31.15 0.72 14.68
C LYS A 192 31.30 0.82 13.16
N LEU A 193 30.29 1.33 12.46
CA LEU A 193 30.27 1.46 10.99
C LEU A 193 30.63 2.87 10.48
N ASP A 194 31.15 3.74 11.35
CA ASP A 194 31.62 5.09 11.01
C ASP A 194 33.15 5.16 10.86
#